data_AF-A0AA43B8N0-F1
#
_entry.id   AF-A0AA43B8N0-F1
#
_cell.length_a   1.000
_cell.length_b   1.000
_cell.length_c   1.000
_cell.angle_alpha   90.00
_cell.angle_beta   90.00
_cell.angle_gamma   90.00
#
_symmetry.space_group_name_H-M   'P 1'
#
loop_
_entity.id
_entity.type
_entity.pdbx_description
1 polymer ?
#
loop_
_entity_poly.entity_id
_entity_poly.type
_entity_poly.pdbx_seq_one_letter_code
_entity_poly.pdbx_strand_id
1 'polypeptide(L)'
;MGPQHWDLPLSAARGVVPDNRGPLSYSVDAEQGPVRLRYFTPPEKVRPYFGSLYIFSVAADHYADVTRADVAQLRLMLRGDGRYHFQDGSVQRPPAVGLIGPTQGATRFELDAPTRLVGVLLLPAGWLALHGGDADKLADGLCDLAAERDDGFLDLLAQLQRMEDGDAMAALTWSFLAERIKPLPEATWAILRAIDSWLIGEGSPRIEVLSEMTELSPRQLARITNKLYGAPPKLLARKYRALRCSARIALDHESWQALCDDGSFYDQSHFIREIKHFIGMTPHQLQTEPTAVVQLTLLRRTLGGDVAVLNRLS
;
A
#
# COMPACT_ATOMS: atom_id res chain seq x y z
N MET A 1 16.66 -8.91 28.36
CA MET A 1 15.83 -7.90 27.67
C MET A 1 16.74 -6.79 27.20
N GLY A 2 17.10 -6.78 25.92
CA GLY A 2 17.87 -5.71 25.30
C GLY A 2 17.21 -5.36 23.96
N PRO A 3 17.21 -4.09 23.53
CA PRO A 3 16.59 -3.70 22.27
C PRO A 3 17.41 -4.29 21.12
N GLN A 4 16.76 -5.08 20.25
CA GLN A 4 17.38 -5.59 19.03
C GLN A 4 17.64 -4.41 18.08
N HIS A 5 18.90 -3.99 18.03
CA HIS A 5 19.43 -3.17 16.94
C HIS A 5 19.51 -4.05 15.69
N TRP A 6 18.81 -3.65 14.64
CA TRP A 6 18.82 -4.31 13.34
C TRP A 6 19.64 -3.43 12.37
N ASP A 7 20.89 -3.84 12.14
CA ASP A 7 21.76 -3.23 11.14
C ASP A 7 21.28 -3.63 9.75
N LEU A 8 20.56 -2.72 9.08
CA LEU A 8 20.32 -2.78 7.64
C LEU A 8 21.60 -2.30 6.93
N PRO A 9 22.05 -2.95 5.84
CA PRO A 9 23.18 -2.47 5.08
C PRO A 9 22.89 -1.07 4.53
N LEU A 10 23.74 -0.12 4.93
CA LEU A 10 23.78 1.26 4.49
C LEU A 10 24.23 1.33 3.02
N SER A 11 23.34 1.76 2.12
CA SER A 11 23.78 2.41 0.88
C SER A 11 22.75 3.44 0.39
N ALA A 12 23.07 4.70 0.67
CA ALA A 12 22.83 5.93 -0.07
C ALA A 12 21.45 6.18 -0.72
N ALA A 13 20.74 7.19 -0.21
CA ALA A 13 19.75 7.94 -0.99
C ALA A 13 20.43 8.59 -2.21
N ARG A 14 20.09 8.13 -3.42
CA ARG A 14 20.19 8.83 -4.72
C ARG A 14 19.84 7.84 -5.82
N GLY A 15 19.14 8.33 -6.85
CA GLY A 15 18.88 7.57 -8.06
C GLY A 15 17.50 6.94 -8.06
N VAL A 16 16.45 7.70 -8.36
CA VAL A 16 15.24 7.13 -8.97
C VAL A 16 15.19 7.70 -10.36
N VAL A 17 15.23 6.85 -11.37
CA VAL A 17 15.20 7.27 -12.77
C VAL A 17 14.01 6.65 -13.47
N PRO A 18 13.31 7.43 -14.33
CA PRO A 18 12.33 6.87 -15.24
C PRO A 18 12.98 5.78 -16.10
N ASP A 19 12.45 4.55 -16.09
CA ASP A 19 12.91 3.52 -17.02
C ASP A 19 12.23 3.76 -18.39
N ASN A 20 12.96 3.56 -19.50
CA ASN A 20 12.51 3.78 -20.89
C ASN A 20 11.38 2.82 -21.34
N ARG A 21 10.75 2.10 -20.42
CA ARG A 21 9.71 1.10 -20.64
C ARG A 21 8.28 1.65 -20.59
N GLY A 22 8.11 2.97 -20.45
CA GLY A 22 6.80 3.63 -20.56
C GLY A 22 6.58 4.72 -19.50
N PRO A 23 5.45 5.47 -19.59
CA PRO A 23 5.11 6.49 -18.60
C PRO A 23 4.96 5.85 -17.20
N LEU A 24 5.47 6.53 -16.17
CA LEU A 24 5.37 6.15 -14.75
C LEU A 24 6.06 4.80 -14.39
N SER A 25 7.07 4.43 -15.17
CA SER A 25 8.00 3.34 -14.84
C SER A 25 9.20 3.89 -14.08
N TYR A 26 9.44 3.41 -12.85
CA TYR A 26 10.51 3.90 -11.99
C TYR A 26 11.47 2.77 -11.63
N SER A 27 12.77 3.06 -11.70
CA SER A 27 13.83 2.23 -11.12
C SER A 27 14.59 3.05 -10.10
N VAL A 28 15.15 2.42 -9.07
CA VAL A 28 16.19 3.08 -8.27
C VAL A 28 17.51 2.95 -9.05
N ASP A 29 17.94 4.04 -9.69
CA ASP A 29 19.29 4.29 -10.20
C ASP A 29 20.31 4.12 -9.04
N ALA A 30 21.54 3.65 -9.22
CA ALA A 30 22.43 3.90 -10.34
C ALA A 30 22.52 2.71 -11.31
N GLU A 31 21.96 2.87 -12.50
CA GLU A 31 22.10 2.01 -13.68
C GLU A 31 21.74 0.52 -13.56
N GLN A 32 21.56 -0.09 -12.37
CA GLN A 32 21.43 -1.56 -12.22
C GLN A 32 21.01 -2.07 -10.82
N GLY A 33 20.24 -1.32 -10.01
CA GLY A 33 19.72 -1.85 -8.73
C GLY A 33 18.86 -3.13 -8.91
N PRO A 34 18.84 -4.08 -7.95
CA PRO A 34 18.11 -5.33 -8.14
C PRO A 34 16.60 -5.13 -8.19
N VAL A 35 16.07 -4.00 -7.71
CA VAL A 35 14.64 -3.75 -7.54
C VAL A 35 14.08 -2.84 -8.64
N ARG A 36 12.91 -3.21 -9.16
CA ARG A 36 12.14 -2.39 -10.11
C ARG A 36 10.67 -2.35 -9.73
N LEU A 37 10.02 -1.20 -9.94
CA LEU A 37 8.60 -1.02 -9.69
C LEU A 37 7.98 -0.12 -10.76
N ARG A 38 7.05 -0.67 -11.54
CA ARG A 38 6.31 0.08 -12.57
C ARG A 38 4.84 0.15 -12.19
N TYR A 39 4.24 1.33 -12.24
CA TYR A 39 2.83 1.54 -11.96
C TYR A 39 2.00 1.67 -13.23
N PHE A 40 0.74 1.25 -13.14
CA PHE A 40 -0.27 1.35 -14.19
C PHE A 40 -1.56 1.88 -13.56
N THR A 41 -2.15 2.87 -14.20
CA THR A 41 -3.39 3.49 -13.71
C THR A 41 -4.60 2.60 -14.06
N PRO A 42 -5.62 2.55 -13.19
CA PRO A 42 -6.84 1.81 -13.47
C PRO A 42 -7.66 2.50 -14.57
N PRO A 43 -8.29 1.74 -15.48
CA PRO A 43 -9.31 2.25 -16.38
C PRO A 43 -10.46 2.90 -15.60
N GLU A 44 -11.13 3.87 -16.21
CA GLU A 44 -12.19 4.67 -15.57
C GLU A 44 -13.27 3.81 -14.88
N LYS A 45 -13.70 2.71 -15.52
CA LYS A 45 -14.74 1.82 -15.00
C LYS A 45 -14.38 1.15 -13.68
N VAL A 46 -13.09 0.93 -13.41
CA VAL A 46 -12.62 0.20 -12.23
C VAL A 46 -11.85 1.08 -11.24
N ARG A 47 -11.56 2.33 -11.63
CA ARG A 47 -10.88 3.36 -10.80
C ARG A 47 -11.53 3.61 -9.44
N PRO A 48 -12.87 3.56 -9.25
CA PRO A 48 -13.46 3.71 -7.91
C PRO A 48 -13.16 2.54 -6.96
N TYR A 49 -12.78 1.38 -7.50
CA TYR A 49 -12.58 0.14 -6.74
C TYR A 49 -11.11 -0.17 -6.48
N PHE A 50 -10.24 0.15 -7.44
CA PHE A 50 -8.83 -0.19 -7.36
C PHE A 50 -7.94 1.05 -7.39
N GLY A 51 -6.82 0.95 -6.69
CA GLY A 51 -5.71 1.88 -6.81
C GLY A 51 -4.90 1.60 -8.07
N SER A 52 -3.58 1.77 -7.98
CA SER A 52 -2.70 1.40 -9.09
C SER A 52 -2.48 -0.11 -9.13
N LEU A 53 -2.30 -0.62 -10.34
CA LEU A 53 -1.60 -1.88 -10.56
C LEU A 53 -0.11 -1.58 -10.59
N TYR A 54 0.70 -2.51 -10.11
CA TYR A 54 2.14 -2.41 -10.21
C TYR A 54 2.77 -3.74 -10.60
N ILE A 55 3.89 -3.66 -11.31
CA ILE A 55 4.78 -4.80 -11.54
C ILE A 55 6.02 -4.55 -10.71
N PHE A 56 6.25 -5.43 -9.74
CA PHE A 56 7.42 -5.41 -8.88
C PHE A 56 8.35 -6.54 -9.27
N SER A 57 9.65 -6.27 -9.37
CA SER A 57 10.64 -7.33 -9.61
C SER A 57 11.92 -7.10 -8.83
N VAL A 58 12.52 -8.19 -8.37
CA VAL A 58 13.84 -8.24 -7.75
C VAL A 58 14.70 -9.24 -8.50
N ALA A 59 15.91 -8.84 -8.91
CA ALA A 59 16.86 -9.70 -9.62
C ALA A 59 17.87 -10.41 -8.69
N ALA A 60 17.99 -9.97 -7.43
CA ALA A 60 18.90 -10.56 -6.47
C ALA A 60 18.41 -11.92 -5.95
N ASP A 61 19.35 -12.81 -5.64
CA ASP A 61 19.07 -14.14 -5.08
C ASP A 61 18.52 -14.07 -3.65
N HIS A 62 18.91 -13.05 -2.89
CA HIS A 62 18.35 -12.75 -1.58
C HIS A 62 18.07 -11.26 -1.49
N TYR A 63 16.88 -10.89 -1.02
CA TYR A 63 16.52 -9.49 -0.84
C TYR A 63 15.54 -9.32 0.31
N ALA A 64 15.77 -8.33 1.15
CA ALA A 64 14.85 -7.98 2.22
C ALA A 64 14.67 -6.47 2.26
N ASP A 65 13.44 -6.03 2.45
CA ASP A 65 13.09 -4.63 2.60
C ASP A 65 11.79 -4.52 3.41
N VAL A 66 11.28 -3.30 3.53
CA VAL A 66 10.03 -2.97 4.19
C VAL A 66 9.11 -2.23 3.23
N THR A 67 7.83 -2.61 3.27
CA THR A 67 6.77 -1.81 2.67
C THR A 67 6.06 -1.05 3.77
N ARG A 68 5.79 0.23 3.54
CA ARG A 68 4.91 1.04 4.39
C ARG A 68 3.50 0.44 4.51
N ALA A 69 2.77 0.87 5.54
CA ALA A 69 1.38 0.55 5.76
C ALA A 69 0.55 0.98 4.54
N ASP A 70 -0.35 0.12 4.09
CA ASP A 70 -1.04 0.29 2.80
C ASP A 70 -2.48 -0.25 2.88
N VAL A 71 -3.31 0.07 1.90
CA VAL A 71 -4.59 -0.62 1.70
C VAL A 71 -4.36 -2.10 1.34
N ALA A 72 -5.46 -2.86 1.26
CA ALA A 72 -5.41 -4.25 0.83
C ALA A 72 -4.83 -4.39 -0.58
N GLN A 73 -4.20 -5.53 -0.86
CA GLN A 73 -3.50 -5.78 -2.12
C GLN A 73 -3.74 -7.19 -2.61
N LEU A 74 -4.15 -7.32 -3.87
CA LEU A 74 -4.06 -8.57 -4.61
C LEU A 74 -2.64 -8.69 -5.14
N ARG A 75 -1.97 -9.83 -4.93
CA ARG A 75 -0.65 -10.13 -5.50
C ARG A 75 -0.68 -11.46 -6.24
N LEU A 76 -0.27 -11.42 -7.50
CA LEU A 76 -0.10 -12.56 -8.40
C LEU A 76 1.39 -12.82 -8.52
N MET A 77 1.89 -13.86 -7.86
CA MET A 77 3.31 -14.21 -7.80
C MET A 77 3.72 -14.94 -9.09
N LEU A 78 4.27 -14.21 -10.06
CA LEU A 78 4.67 -14.80 -11.34
C LEU A 78 5.87 -15.73 -11.18
N ARG A 79 6.82 -15.33 -10.34
CA ARG A 79 7.96 -16.14 -9.91
C ARG A 79 8.51 -15.61 -8.58
N GLY A 80 9.19 -16.47 -7.86
CA GLY A 80 9.77 -16.16 -6.55
C GLY A 80 8.90 -16.67 -5.41
N ASP A 81 9.47 -16.62 -4.22
CA ASP A 81 8.83 -16.96 -2.94
C ASP A 81 9.49 -16.09 -1.86
N GLY A 82 8.89 -16.07 -0.67
CA GLY A 82 9.40 -15.27 0.42
C GLY A 82 8.59 -15.39 1.69
N ARG A 83 8.75 -14.39 2.55
CA ARG A 83 8.04 -14.28 3.82
C ARG A 83 7.64 -12.83 4.05
N TYR A 84 6.42 -12.62 4.53
CA TYR A 84 6.00 -11.36 5.16
C TYR A 84 6.12 -11.49 6.66
N HIS A 85 6.57 -10.41 7.30
CA HIS A 85 6.60 -10.24 8.75
C HIS A 85 5.68 -9.07 9.08
N PHE A 86 4.53 -9.39 9.69
CA PHE A 86 3.52 -8.40 10.07
C PHE A 86 3.81 -7.81 11.46
N GLN A 87 3.10 -6.73 11.79
CA GLN A 87 3.34 -5.97 13.03
C GLN A 87 3.04 -6.74 14.31
N ASP A 88 2.14 -7.72 14.25
CA ASP A 88 1.81 -8.60 15.37
C ASP A 88 2.88 -9.69 15.62
N GLY A 89 3.94 -9.72 14.78
CA GLY A 89 5.02 -10.71 14.83
C GLY A 89 4.73 -11.98 14.04
N SER A 90 3.54 -12.10 13.41
CA SER A 90 3.23 -13.22 12.55
C SER A 90 4.10 -13.23 11.29
N VAL A 91 4.45 -14.44 10.85
CA VAL A 91 5.23 -14.67 9.64
C VAL A 91 4.43 -15.55 8.71
N GLN A 92 4.18 -15.08 7.49
CA GLN A 92 3.36 -15.79 6.50
C GLN A 92 4.08 -15.84 5.16
N ARG A 93 3.94 -16.97 4.46
CA ARG A 93 4.46 -17.12 3.08
C ARG A 93 3.43 -16.62 2.08
N PRO A 94 3.83 -15.92 1.00
CA PRO A 94 2.91 -15.52 -0.05
C PRO A 94 2.41 -16.76 -0.82
N PRO A 95 1.09 -16.93 -0.98
CA PRO A 95 0.57 -17.89 -1.95
C PRO A 95 0.77 -17.36 -3.38
N ALA A 96 0.55 -18.23 -4.37
CA ALA A 96 0.67 -17.85 -5.78
C ALA A 96 -0.30 -16.74 -6.18
N VAL A 97 -1.52 -16.77 -5.62
CA VAL A 97 -2.54 -15.73 -5.73
C VAL A 97 -2.92 -15.30 -4.32
N GLY A 98 -2.26 -14.26 -3.82
CA GLY A 98 -2.47 -13.76 -2.46
C GLY A 98 -3.37 -12.55 -2.40
N LEU A 99 -4.29 -12.55 -1.45
CA LEU A 99 -4.93 -11.32 -1.00
C LEU A 99 -4.31 -10.94 0.34
N ILE A 100 -3.62 -9.80 0.37
CA ILE A 100 -3.09 -9.20 1.58
C ILE A 100 -4.12 -8.21 2.07
N GLY A 101 -4.53 -8.32 3.33
CA GLY A 101 -5.47 -7.36 3.92
C GLY A 101 -4.83 -5.98 4.14
N PRO A 102 -5.63 -4.99 4.56
CA PRO A 102 -5.08 -3.68 4.88
C PRO A 102 -4.08 -3.79 6.04
N THR A 103 -2.92 -3.17 5.91
CA THR A 103 -1.89 -3.23 6.94
C THR A 103 -2.00 -2.04 7.87
N GLN A 104 -1.90 -2.29 9.17
CA GLN A 104 -2.00 -1.28 10.22
C GLN A 104 -0.63 -0.71 10.58
N GLY A 105 0.46 -1.27 10.06
CA GLY A 105 1.80 -0.71 10.11
C GLY A 105 2.66 -1.22 8.97
N ALA A 106 3.95 -0.91 9.01
CA ALA A 106 4.90 -1.34 7.99
C ALA A 106 5.08 -2.86 8.01
N THR A 107 5.21 -3.47 6.84
CA THR A 107 5.37 -4.92 6.68
C THR A 107 6.76 -5.19 6.13
N ARG A 108 7.58 -5.93 6.88
CA ARG A 108 8.88 -6.38 6.40
C ARG A 108 8.68 -7.61 5.52
N PHE A 109 9.52 -7.77 4.51
CA PHE A 109 9.53 -8.98 3.71
C PHE A 109 10.95 -9.47 3.41
N GLU A 110 11.06 -10.75 3.15
CA GLU A 110 12.27 -11.44 2.69
C GLU A 110 11.93 -12.22 1.43
N LEU A 111 12.83 -12.18 0.45
CA LEU A 111 12.78 -12.94 -0.79
C LEU A 111 14.03 -13.80 -0.86
N ASP A 112 13.84 -15.10 -1.09
CA ASP A 112 14.90 -16.11 -1.13
C ASP A 112 15.27 -16.49 -2.59
N ALA A 113 14.77 -15.74 -3.58
CA ALA A 113 15.05 -15.91 -5.01
C ALA A 113 14.67 -14.66 -5.82
N PRO A 114 15.16 -14.53 -7.08
CA PRO A 114 14.68 -13.50 -8.00
C PRO A 114 13.16 -13.56 -8.17
N THR A 115 12.50 -12.45 -7.91
CA THR A 115 11.05 -12.36 -7.76
C THR A 115 10.46 -11.46 -8.84
N ARG A 116 9.25 -11.79 -9.32
CA ARG A 116 8.41 -10.88 -10.10
C ARG A 116 6.95 -11.14 -9.77
N LEU A 117 6.22 -10.08 -9.47
CA LEU A 117 4.79 -10.15 -9.18
C LEU A 117 4.02 -9.00 -9.81
N VAL A 118 2.74 -9.26 -10.07
CA VAL A 118 1.75 -8.21 -10.34
C VAL A 118 1.01 -7.95 -9.04
N GLY A 119 1.01 -6.71 -8.59
CA GLY A 119 0.20 -6.26 -7.46
C GLY A 119 -0.90 -5.32 -7.91
N VAL A 120 -2.07 -5.40 -7.28
CA VAL A 120 -3.19 -4.47 -7.50
C VAL A 120 -3.65 -3.97 -6.14
N LEU A 121 -3.73 -2.65 -5.98
CA LEU A 121 -4.28 -2.05 -4.78
C LEU A 121 -5.80 -2.12 -4.80
N LEU A 122 -6.38 -2.56 -3.68
CA LEU A 122 -7.82 -2.57 -3.47
C LEU A 122 -8.16 -1.39 -2.57
N LEU A 123 -8.91 -0.43 -3.12
CA LEU A 123 -9.56 0.58 -2.29
C LEU A 123 -10.64 -0.10 -1.44
N PRO A 124 -11.14 0.54 -0.38
CA PRO A 124 -12.21 -0.02 0.46
C PRO A 124 -13.43 -0.51 -0.36
N ALA A 125 -13.79 0.20 -1.44
CA ALA A 125 -14.81 -0.25 -2.37
C ALA A 125 -14.42 -1.54 -3.10
N GLY A 126 -13.17 -1.65 -3.59
CA GLY A 126 -12.67 -2.84 -4.27
C GLY A 126 -12.57 -4.05 -3.35
N TRP A 127 -12.23 -3.85 -2.08
CA TRP A 127 -12.31 -4.92 -1.07
C TRP A 127 -13.72 -5.51 -1.02
N LEU A 128 -14.75 -4.68 -0.83
CA LEU A 128 -16.12 -5.14 -0.75
C LEU A 128 -16.63 -5.77 -2.05
N ALA A 129 -16.28 -5.17 -3.18
CA ALA A 129 -16.80 -5.56 -4.47
C ALA A 129 -16.16 -6.82 -5.04
N LEU A 130 -14.86 -7.04 -4.75
CA LEU A 130 -14.11 -8.22 -5.20
C LEU A 130 -14.13 -9.33 -4.15
N HIS A 131 -13.66 -9.04 -2.94
CA HIS A 131 -13.52 -10.03 -1.88
C HIS A 131 -14.81 -10.17 -1.06
N GLY A 132 -15.39 -9.05 -0.63
CA GLY A 132 -16.48 -9.01 0.33
C GLY A 132 -15.98 -9.18 1.78
N GLY A 133 -16.90 -9.46 2.71
CA GLY A 133 -16.55 -9.65 4.12
C GLY A 133 -16.06 -8.39 4.83
N ASP A 134 -15.53 -8.58 6.04
CA ASP A 134 -15.03 -7.49 6.89
C ASP A 134 -13.50 -7.44 6.78
N ALA A 135 -12.94 -6.29 6.39
CA ALA A 135 -11.52 -6.12 6.09
C ALA A 135 -10.61 -6.28 7.32
N ASP A 136 -11.13 -6.03 8.51
CA ASP A 136 -10.41 -6.21 9.78
C ASP A 136 -10.08 -7.67 10.07
N LYS A 137 -10.82 -8.62 9.50
CA LYS A 137 -10.55 -10.05 9.66
C LYS A 137 -9.28 -10.53 8.94
N LEU A 138 -8.81 -9.78 7.95
CA LEU A 138 -7.55 -10.05 7.24
C LEU A 138 -6.50 -8.94 7.48
N ALA A 139 -6.77 -7.99 8.37
CA ALA A 139 -5.83 -6.92 8.64
C ALA A 139 -4.51 -7.49 9.18
N ASP A 140 -3.39 -6.95 8.69
CA ASP A 140 -2.04 -7.46 8.99
C ASP A 140 -1.87 -8.98 8.74
N GLY A 141 -2.51 -9.49 7.69
CA GLY A 141 -2.39 -10.87 7.26
C GLY A 141 -2.62 -11.05 5.76
N LEU A 142 -2.58 -12.30 5.31
CA LEU A 142 -2.93 -12.68 3.94
C LEU A 142 -3.72 -13.99 3.89
N CYS A 143 -4.40 -14.20 2.77
CA CYS A 143 -5.01 -15.49 2.43
C CYS A 143 -4.66 -15.91 1.00
N ASP A 144 -4.77 -17.22 0.73
CA ASP A 144 -4.71 -17.78 -0.61
C ASP A 144 -6.06 -17.61 -1.29
N LEU A 145 -6.17 -16.57 -2.11
CA LEU A 145 -7.41 -16.22 -2.76
C LEU A 145 -7.83 -17.29 -3.76
N ALA A 146 -6.90 -17.98 -4.42
CA ALA A 146 -7.23 -19.06 -5.33
C ALA A 146 -7.76 -20.31 -4.60
N ALA A 147 -7.29 -20.57 -3.38
CA ALA A 147 -7.82 -21.64 -2.55
C ALA A 147 -9.21 -21.33 -1.98
N GLU A 148 -9.51 -20.05 -1.71
CA GLU A 148 -10.82 -19.63 -1.19
C GLU A 148 -11.91 -19.54 -2.27
N ARG A 149 -11.52 -19.34 -3.53
CA ARG A 149 -12.45 -19.16 -4.65
C ARG A 149 -11.88 -19.64 -5.98
N ASP A 150 -12.69 -20.41 -6.70
CA ASP A 150 -12.41 -20.81 -8.08
C ASP A 150 -12.94 -19.76 -9.08
N ASP A 151 -12.35 -18.56 -9.03
CA ASP A 151 -12.76 -17.41 -9.85
C ASP A 151 -11.83 -17.19 -11.06
N GLY A 152 -11.03 -18.18 -11.46
CA GLY A 152 -10.11 -18.09 -12.61
C GLY A 152 -8.82 -17.29 -12.37
N PHE A 153 -8.48 -16.96 -11.12
CA PHE A 153 -7.23 -16.24 -10.79
C PHE A 153 -5.98 -17.06 -11.13
N LEU A 154 -6.03 -18.39 -11.02
CA LEU A 154 -4.92 -19.26 -11.41
C LEU A 154 -4.70 -19.23 -12.93
N ASP A 155 -5.77 -19.18 -13.73
CA ASP A 155 -5.67 -19.04 -15.18
C ASP A 155 -5.10 -17.68 -15.58
N LEU A 156 -5.52 -16.61 -14.90
CA LEU A 156 -4.92 -15.29 -15.06
C LEU A 156 -3.42 -15.34 -14.74
N LEU A 157 -3.05 -15.91 -13.60
CA LEU A 157 -1.64 -16.04 -13.20
C LEU A 157 -0.83 -16.80 -14.26
N ALA A 158 -1.33 -17.94 -14.73
CA ALA A 158 -0.67 -18.75 -15.75
C ALA A 158 -0.47 -17.98 -17.07
N GLN A 159 -1.43 -17.15 -17.48
CA GLN A 159 -1.28 -16.28 -18.64
C GLN A 159 -0.20 -15.23 -18.40
N LEU A 160 -0.27 -14.51 -17.28
CA LEU A 160 0.70 -13.46 -16.92
C LEU A 160 2.14 -13.99 -16.81
N GLN A 161 2.33 -15.23 -16.35
CA GLN A 161 3.65 -15.89 -16.27
C GLN A 161 4.33 -16.08 -17.64
N ARG A 162 3.55 -16.08 -18.73
CA ARG A 162 4.05 -16.22 -20.11
C ARG A 162 4.24 -14.87 -20.81
N MET A 163 3.96 -13.76 -20.13
CA MET A 163 4.01 -12.41 -20.67
C MET A 163 5.25 -11.67 -20.18
N GLU A 164 5.88 -10.93 -21.10
CA GLU A 164 6.98 -10.02 -20.76
C GLU A 164 6.55 -8.56 -20.78
N ASP A 165 5.62 -8.20 -21.66
CA ASP A 165 5.11 -6.85 -21.83
C ASP A 165 4.20 -6.46 -20.64
N GLY A 166 4.66 -5.47 -19.86
CA GLY A 166 3.94 -4.98 -18.69
C GLY A 166 2.63 -4.26 -19.02
N ASP A 167 2.53 -3.59 -20.16
CA ASP A 167 1.30 -2.90 -20.57
C ASP A 167 0.22 -3.91 -20.93
N ALA A 168 0.58 -4.97 -21.65
CA ALA A 168 -0.32 -6.08 -21.95
C ALA A 168 -0.76 -6.82 -20.67
N MET A 169 0.16 -7.03 -19.72
CA MET A 169 -0.16 -7.63 -18.41
C MET A 169 -1.15 -6.79 -17.62
N ALA A 170 -0.96 -5.47 -17.59
CA ALA A 170 -1.86 -4.54 -16.93
C ALA A 170 -3.25 -4.55 -17.58
N ALA A 171 -3.32 -4.48 -18.91
CA ALA A 171 -4.57 -4.52 -19.66
C ALA A 171 -5.36 -5.83 -19.42
N LEU A 172 -4.67 -6.98 -19.43
CA LEU A 172 -5.28 -8.28 -19.14
C LEU A 172 -5.82 -8.33 -17.69
N THR A 173 -5.01 -7.89 -16.72
CA THR A 173 -5.39 -7.89 -15.30
C THR A 173 -6.59 -6.97 -15.05
N TRP A 174 -6.62 -5.77 -15.64
CA TRP A 174 -7.75 -4.86 -15.48
C TRP A 174 -9.04 -5.40 -16.10
N SER A 175 -8.94 -6.02 -17.28
CA SER A 175 -10.10 -6.64 -17.93
C SER A 175 -10.67 -7.77 -17.07
N PHE A 176 -9.78 -8.64 -16.56
CA PHE A 176 -10.17 -9.73 -15.66
C PHE A 176 -10.87 -9.24 -14.38
N LEU A 177 -10.32 -8.19 -13.76
CA LEU A 177 -10.89 -7.63 -12.54
C LEU A 177 -12.24 -6.95 -12.80
N ALA A 178 -12.39 -6.22 -13.91
CA ALA A 178 -13.62 -5.53 -14.27
C ALA A 178 -14.84 -6.46 -14.34
N GLU A 179 -14.64 -7.69 -14.81
CA GLU A 179 -15.69 -8.72 -14.92
C GLU A 179 -16.13 -9.30 -13.57
N ARG A 180 -15.36 -9.08 -12.50
CA ARG A 180 -15.55 -9.69 -11.16
C ARG A 180 -15.99 -8.71 -10.08
N ILE A 181 -16.09 -7.43 -10.41
CA ILE A 181 -16.56 -6.40 -9.47
C ILE A 181 -18.07 -6.53 -9.27
N LYS A 182 -18.51 -6.70 -8.02
CA LYS A 182 -19.93 -6.62 -7.66
C LYS A 182 -20.33 -5.15 -7.41
N PRO A 183 -21.40 -4.64 -8.04
CA PRO A 183 -21.89 -3.28 -7.77
C PRO A 183 -22.20 -3.08 -6.28
N LEU A 184 -21.87 -1.90 -5.77
CA LEU A 184 -22.15 -1.53 -4.37
C LEU A 184 -23.40 -0.63 -4.29
N PRO A 185 -24.22 -0.75 -3.24
CA PRO A 185 -25.34 0.17 -3.01
C PRO A 185 -24.86 1.61 -2.82
N GLU A 186 -25.68 2.58 -3.22
CA GLU A 186 -25.35 4.01 -3.07
C GLU A 186 -25.11 4.42 -1.62
N ALA A 187 -25.82 3.82 -0.66
CA ALA A 187 -25.59 4.07 0.77
C ALA A 187 -24.15 3.69 1.19
N THR A 188 -23.58 2.63 0.62
CA THR A 188 -22.18 2.24 0.87
C THR A 188 -21.24 3.25 0.25
N TRP A 189 -21.50 3.71 -0.98
CA TRP A 189 -20.70 4.75 -1.62
C TRP A 189 -20.72 6.08 -0.86
N ALA A 190 -21.87 6.49 -0.33
CA ALA A 190 -21.99 7.71 0.47
C ALA A 190 -21.08 7.67 1.70
N ILE A 191 -21.06 6.54 2.42
CA ILE A 191 -20.21 6.34 3.59
C ILE A 191 -18.73 6.33 3.20
N LEU A 192 -18.37 5.64 2.12
CA LEU A 192 -17.00 5.63 1.62
C LEU A 192 -16.50 7.03 1.25
N ARG A 193 -17.30 7.82 0.53
CA ARG A 193 -16.96 9.21 0.19
C ARG A 193 -16.77 10.07 1.43
N ALA A 194 -17.61 9.91 2.45
CA ALA A 194 -17.48 10.66 3.71
C ALA A 194 -16.19 10.31 4.45
N ILE A 195 -15.87 9.02 4.58
CA ILE A 195 -14.65 8.56 5.26
C ILE A 195 -13.40 8.95 4.46
N ASP A 196 -13.41 8.77 3.13
CA ASP A 196 -12.28 9.17 2.29
C ASP A 196 -12.04 10.68 2.38
N SER A 197 -13.10 11.50 2.27
CA SER A 197 -12.99 12.95 2.44
C SER A 197 -12.44 13.33 3.82
N TRP A 198 -12.84 12.62 4.87
CA TRP A 198 -12.33 12.82 6.22
C TRP A 198 -10.85 12.46 6.34
N LEU A 199 -10.42 11.34 5.73
CA LEU A 199 -9.02 10.90 5.73
C LEU A 199 -8.11 11.80 4.90
N ILE A 200 -8.61 12.31 3.77
CA ILE A 200 -7.88 13.16 2.82
C ILE A 200 -7.84 14.63 3.25
N GLY A 201 -8.75 15.05 4.13
CA GLY A 201 -8.85 16.42 4.63
C GLY A 201 -7.65 16.87 5.47
N GLU A 202 -7.91 17.49 6.62
CA GLU A 202 -6.84 18.08 7.43
C GLU A 202 -5.81 17.03 7.93
N GLY A 203 -4.60 17.51 8.24
CA GLY A 203 -3.47 16.67 8.62
C GLY A 203 -3.73 15.72 9.79
N SER A 204 -4.66 16.06 10.68
CA SER A 204 -5.10 15.24 11.82
C SER A 204 -6.62 15.39 12.04
N PRO A 205 -7.46 14.67 11.28
CA PRO A 205 -8.88 14.94 11.24
C PRO A 205 -9.58 14.46 12.53
N ARG A 206 -10.48 15.27 13.06
CA ARG A 206 -11.25 14.98 14.28
C ARG A 206 -12.39 14.02 14.00
N ILE A 207 -12.62 13.05 14.89
CA ILE A 207 -13.69 12.04 14.71
C ILE A 207 -15.09 12.65 14.79
N GLU A 208 -15.24 13.78 15.49
CA GLU A 208 -16.51 14.50 15.57
C GLU A 208 -16.96 14.99 14.19
N VAL A 209 -16.04 15.46 13.35
CA VAL A 209 -16.33 15.89 11.97
C VAL A 209 -16.91 14.73 11.15
N LEU A 210 -16.33 13.53 11.26
CA LEU A 210 -16.88 12.35 10.58
C LEU A 210 -18.25 11.96 11.12
N SER A 211 -18.47 12.13 12.42
CA SER A 211 -19.77 11.84 13.07
C SER A 211 -20.85 12.81 12.56
N GLU A 212 -20.53 14.09 12.42
CA GLU A 212 -21.41 15.11 11.85
C GLU A 212 -21.70 14.85 10.36
N MET A 213 -20.69 14.50 9.57
CA MET A 213 -20.84 14.21 8.13
C MET A 213 -21.69 12.98 7.83
N THR A 214 -21.77 12.02 8.76
CA THR A 214 -22.41 10.71 8.53
C THR A 214 -23.65 10.48 9.39
N GLU A 215 -23.89 11.33 10.38
CA GLU A 215 -24.91 11.16 11.43
C GLU A 215 -24.76 9.84 12.22
N LEU A 216 -23.55 9.28 12.26
CA LEU A 216 -23.24 8.04 12.96
C LEU A 216 -22.56 8.30 14.31
N SER A 217 -22.93 7.50 15.32
CA SER A 217 -22.23 7.50 16.60
C SER A 217 -20.78 7.00 16.46
N PRO A 218 -19.87 7.37 17.38
CA PRO A 218 -18.49 6.88 17.39
C PRO A 218 -18.38 5.34 17.38
N ARG A 219 -19.32 4.64 18.00
CA ARG A 219 -19.38 3.16 17.98
C ARG A 219 -19.74 2.62 16.60
N GLN A 220 -20.70 3.23 15.92
CA GLN A 220 -21.07 2.87 14.55
C GLN A 220 -19.92 3.15 13.58
N LEU A 221 -19.26 4.31 13.73
CA LEU A 221 -18.07 4.66 12.97
C LEU A 221 -16.93 3.66 13.18
N ALA A 222 -16.63 3.29 14.42
CA ALA A 222 -15.63 2.28 14.70
C ALA A 222 -15.96 0.95 14.03
N ARG A 223 -17.21 0.49 14.11
CA ARG A 223 -17.61 -0.76 13.46
C ARG A 223 -17.48 -0.70 11.94
N ILE A 224 -17.89 0.40 11.31
CA ILE A 224 -17.89 0.50 9.86
C ILE A 224 -16.49 0.72 9.29
N THR A 225 -15.63 1.51 9.94
CA THR A 225 -14.24 1.67 9.45
C THR A 225 -13.43 0.39 9.62
N ASN A 226 -13.63 -0.38 10.70
CA ASN A 226 -13.02 -1.70 10.83
C ASN A 226 -13.46 -2.61 9.69
N LYS A 227 -14.76 -2.66 9.41
CA LYS A 227 -15.29 -3.46 8.31
C LYS A 227 -14.76 -3.05 6.92
N LEU A 228 -14.68 -1.76 6.62
CA LEU A 228 -14.39 -1.28 5.26
C LEU A 228 -12.89 -1.01 5.02
N TYR A 229 -12.15 -0.55 6.04
CA TYR A 229 -10.76 -0.13 5.95
C TYR A 229 -9.82 -1.01 6.79
N GLY A 230 -10.36 -1.93 7.59
CA GLY A 230 -9.58 -2.84 8.44
C GLY A 230 -9.06 -2.24 9.73
N ALA A 231 -9.46 -1.01 10.08
CA ALA A 231 -8.98 -0.33 11.27
C ALA A 231 -9.99 0.70 11.84
N PRO A 232 -9.90 1.01 13.15
CA PRO A 232 -10.73 2.04 13.76
C PRO A 232 -10.32 3.46 13.31
N PRO A 233 -11.21 4.47 13.42
CA PRO A 233 -10.98 5.79 12.84
C PRO A 233 -9.68 6.43 13.34
N LYS A 234 -9.42 6.37 14.65
CA LYS A 234 -8.20 6.94 15.24
C LYS A 234 -6.92 6.34 14.64
N LEU A 235 -6.91 5.05 14.31
CA LEU A 235 -5.75 4.40 13.70
C LEU A 235 -5.58 4.81 12.24
N LEU A 236 -6.68 4.91 11.48
CA LEU A 236 -6.66 5.40 10.11
C LEU A 236 -6.14 6.84 10.04
N ALA A 237 -6.65 7.74 10.89
CA ALA A 237 -6.18 9.13 10.95
C ALA A 237 -4.65 9.20 11.19
N ARG A 238 -4.14 8.40 12.13
CA ARG A 238 -2.70 8.30 12.41
C ARG A 238 -1.91 7.77 11.20
N LYS A 239 -2.39 6.70 10.56
CA LYS A 239 -1.78 6.10 9.37
C LYS A 239 -1.66 7.10 8.24
N TYR A 240 -2.76 7.72 7.83
CA TYR A 240 -2.76 8.66 6.70
C TYR A 240 -1.99 9.95 7.01
N ARG A 241 -1.98 10.40 8.27
CA ARG A 241 -1.09 11.49 8.72
C ARG A 241 0.38 11.14 8.54
N ALA A 242 0.80 9.97 9.04
CA ALA A 242 2.19 9.52 8.91
C ALA A 242 2.61 9.38 7.44
N LEU A 243 1.76 8.76 6.61
CA LEU A 243 2.01 8.60 5.18
C LEU A 243 2.18 9.94 4.45
N ARG A 244 1.34 10.94 4.76
CA ARG A 244 1.48 12.32 4.23
C ARG A 244 2.82 12.94 4.63
N CYS A 245 3.17 12.89 5.91
CA CYS A 245 4.43 13.43 6.40
C CYS A 245 5.63 12.76 5.73
N SER A 246 5.61 11.44 5.58
CA SER A 246 6.70 10.71 4.93
C SER A 246 6.87 11.05 3.47
N ALA A 247 5.77 11.29 2.75
CA ALA A 247 5.85 11.77 1.37
C ALA A 247 6.46 13.18 1.29
N ARG A 248 6.12 14.10 2.21
CA ARG A 248 6.73 15.45 2.30
C ARG A 248 8.24 15.36 2.62
N ILE A 249 8.64 14.47 3.53
CA ILE A 249 10.05 14.27 3.87
C ILE A 249 10.84 13.73 2.66
N ALA A 250 10.35 12.65 2.04
CA ALA A 250 11.13 11.91 1.06
C ALA A 250 11.09 12.52 -0.34
N LEU A 251 9.97 13.13 -0.74
CA LEU A 251 9.77 13.64 -2.10
C LEU A 251 9.87 15.16 -2.21
N ASP A 252 9.38 15.88 -1.19
CA ASP A 252 9.40 17.34 -1.19
C ASP A 252 10.63 17.90 -0.44
N HIS A 253 11.47 17.00 0.11
CA HIS A 253 12.67 17.30 0.89
C HIS A 253 12.42 18.25 2.07
N GLU A 254 11.20 18.24 2.61
CA GLU A 254 10.85 19.04 3.77
C GLU A 254 11.58 18.57 5.03
N SER A 255 11.98 19.53 5.88
CA SER A 255 12.60 19.24 7.17
C SER A 255 11.61 18.50 8.06
N TRP A 256 11.96 17.27 8.48
CA TRP A 256 11.08 16.51 9.35
C TRP A 256 10.93 17.14 10.73
N GLN A 257 11.90 17.95 11.18
CA GLN A 257 11.78 18.76 12.39
C GLN A 257 10.70 19.84 12.22
N ALA A 258 10.66 20.53 11.08
CA ALA A 258 9.61 21.51 10.80
C ALA A 258 8.23 20.83 10.76
N LEU A 259 8.11 19.65 10.14
CA LEU A 259 6.88 18.86 10.13
C LEU A 259 6.43 18.41 11.52
N CYS A 260 7.37 18.18 12.44
CA CYS A 260 7.07 17.88 13.83
C CYS A 260 6.52 19.13 14.56
N ASP A 261 7.05 20.31 14.22
CA ASP A 261 6.70 21.60 14.83
C ASP A 261 5.37 22.18 14.31
N ASP A 262 4.82 21.66 13.20
CA ASP A 262 3.52 22.03 12.60
C ASP A 262 2.29 21.70 13.51
N GLY A 263 2.49 21.32 14.77
CA GLY A 263 1.43 21.08 15.76
C GLY A 263 0.60 19.80 15.53
N SER A 264 0.93 19.02 14.50
CA SER A 264 0.23 17.78 14.16
C SER A 264 0.61 16.59 15.06
N PHE A 265 1.66 16.73 15.85
CA PHE A 265 2.20 15.70 16.73
C PHE A 265 2.48 16.28 18.10
N TYR A 266 2.36 15.44 19.15
CA TYR A 266 2.52 15.89 20.53
C TYR A 266 3.96 16.29 20.85
N ASP A 267 4.92 15.47 20.41
CA ASP A 267 6.35 15.73 20.55
C ASP A 267 7.15 14.97 19.48
N GLN A 268 8.45 15.22 19.44
CA GLN A 268 9.40 14.59 18.51
C GLN A 268 9.48 13.07 18.65
N SER A 269 9.42 12.54 19.88
CA SER A 269 9.48 11.10 20.13
C SER A 269 8.22 10.41 19.60
N HIS A 270 7.06 11.04 19.76
CA HIS A 270 5.79 10.60 19.23
C HIS A 270 5.80 10.62 17.70
N PHE A 271 6.29 11.70 17.08
CA PHE A 271 6.48 11.80 15.63
C PHE A 271 7.34 10.66 15.09
N ILE A 272 8.54 10.46 15.65
CA ILE A 272 9.47 9.40 15.22
C ILE A 272 8.82 8.01 15.34
N ARG A 273 8.13 7.73 16.45
CA ARG A 273 7.44 6.44 16.67
C ARG A 273 6.34 6.21 15.65
N GLU A 274 5.53 7.21 15.33
CA GLU A 274 4.47 7.07 14.34
C GLU A 274 4.99 6.84 12.93
N ILE A 275 5.97 7.64 12.50
CA ILE A 275 6.59 7.45 11.18
C ILE A 275 7.24 6.06 11.10
N LYS A 276 8.01 5.65 12.12
CA LYS A 276 8.61 4.32 12.13
C LYS A 276 7.57 3.20 12.10
N HIS A 277 6.45 3.34 12.81
CA HIS A 277 5.40 2.32 12.84
C HIS A 277 4.72 2.14 11.48
N PHE A 278 4.35 3.22 10.79
CA PHE A 278 3.62 3.12 9.52
C PHE A 278 4.53 3.00 8.30
N ILE A 279 5.80 3.39 8.38
CA ILE A 279 6.70 3.40 7.20
C ILE A 279 7.82 2.37 7.32
N GLY A 280 8.16 1.96 8.53
CA GLY A 280 9.26 1.04 8.80
C GLY A 280 10.62 1.72 8.97
N MET A 281 10.70 3.03 8.72
CA MET A 281 11.91 3.84 8.79
C MET A 281 11.69 5.05 9.69
N THR A 282 12.74 5.51 10.37
CA THR A 282 12.68 6.77 11.10
C THR A 282 12.63 7.97 10.13
N PRO A 283 12.12 9.14 10.57
CA PRO A 283 12.13 10.34 9.72
C PRO A 283 13.51 10.73 9.20
N HIS A 284 14.54 10.57 10.02
CA HIS A 284 15.92 10.83 9.62
C HIS A 284 16.37 9.88 8.51
N GLN A 285 16.15 8.56 8.69
CA GLN A 285 16.47 7.57 7.66
C GLN A 285 15.69 7.83 6.37
N LEU A 286 14.41 8.22 6.43
CA LEU A 286 13.65 8.58 5.24
C LEU A 286 14.26 9.76 4.49
N GLN A 287 14.84 10.72 5.20
CA GLN A 287 15.43 11.91 4.62
C GLN A 287 16.83 11.65 4.04
N THR A 288 17.63 10.82 4.70
CA THR A 288 19.05 10.64 4.35
C THR A 288 19.32 9.39 3.53
N GLU A 289 18.60 8.30 3.80
CA GLU A 289 18.91 6.95 3.33
C GLU A 289 17.64 6.07 3.27
N PRO A 290 16.60 6.44 2.49
CA PRO A 290 15.41 5.61 2.36
C PRO A 290 15.79 4.31 1.63
N THR A 291 15.17 3.19 2.00
CA THR A 291 15.36 1.95 1.25
C THR A 291 14.69 2.03 -0.11
N ALA A 292 15.14 1.16 -1.04
CA ALA A 292 14.65 1.18 -2.41
C ALA A 292 13.13 1.01 -2.49
N VAL A 293 12.55 0.06 -1.73
CA VAL A 293 11.10 -0.19 -1.78
C VAL A 293 10.31 0.92 -1.13
N VAL A 294 10.78 1.48 -0.01
CA VAL A 294 10.13 2.64 0.61
C VAL A 294 10.11 3.83 -0.36
N GLN A 295 11.23 4.10 -1.02
CA GLN A 295 11.32 5.18 -2.00
C GLN A 295 10.37 4.95 -3.19
N LEU A 296 10.42 3.76 -3.80
CA LEU A 296 9.58 3.42 -4.95
C LEU A 296 8.08 3.42 -4.62
N THR A 297 7.70 3.02 -3.40
CA THR A 297 6.30 3.03 -2.98
C THR A 297 5.78 4.43 -2.67
N LEU A 298 6.64 5.38 -2.29
CA LEU A 298 6.25 6.79 -2.09
C LEU A 298 6.03 7.51 -3.42
N LEU A 299 6.74 7.12 -4.49
CA LEU A 299 6.51 7.66 -5.85
C LEU A 299 5.07 7.47 -6.36
N ARG A 300 4.29 6.57 -5.74
CA ARG A 300 2.86 6.44 -6.02
C ARG A 300 2.10 7.78 -5.89
N ARG A 301 2.55 8.69 -5.03
CA ARG A 301 1.98 10.05 -4.89
C ARG A 301 2.06 10.87 -6.20
N THR A 302 3.03 10.55 -7.06
CA THR A 302 3.24 11.24 -8.34
C THR A 302 2.30 10.77 -9.45
N LEU A 303 1.60 9.64 -9.26
CA LEU A 303 0.51 9.22 -10.14
C LEU A 303 -0.58 10.31 -10.05
N GLY A 304 -0.83 11.02 -11.14
CA GLY A 304 -1.68 12.23 -11.20
C GLY A 304 -3.17 11.99 -10.92
N GLY A 305 -4.05 12.75 -11.58
CA GLY A 305 -5.52 12.68 -11.35
C GLY A 305 -6.18 11.36 -11.73
N ASP A 306 -5.45 10.44 -12.37
CA ASP A 306 -5.96 9.16 -12.87
C ASP A 306 -6.09 8.07 -11.80
N VAL A 307 -5.67 8.36 -10.56
CA VAL A 307 -5.83 7.50 -9.39
C VAL A 307 -6.56 8.21 -8.26
N ALA A 308 -7.33 7.46 -7.47
CA ALA A 308 -8.02 8.00 -6.30
C ALA A 308 -7.03 8.69 -5.34
N VAL A 309 -7.44 9.78 -4.69
CA VAL A 309 -6.56 10.52 -3.77
C VAL A 309 -6.10 9.64 -2.60
N LEU A 310 -6.98 8.76 -2.12
CA LEU A 310 -6.63 7.77 -1.11
C LEU A 310 -5.47 6.87 -1.58
N ASN A 311 -5.41 6.48 -2.86
CA ASN A 311 -4.33 5.67 -3.43
C ASN A 311 -2.98 6.43 -3.47
N ARG A 312 -3.00 7.76 -3.65
CA ARG A 312 -1.79 8.60 -3.67
C ARG A 312 -1.18 8.78 -2.27
N LEU A 313 -2.02 8.71 -1.24
CA LEU A 313 -1.62 8.85 0.16
C LEU A 313 -1.34 7.50 0.81
N SER A 314 -2.21 6.53 0.54
CA SER A 314 -2.09 5.15 0.98
C SER A 314 -0.83 4.57 0.46
#